data_AF-A0A0G0WAK4-F1
#
_entry.id   AF-A0A0G0WAK4-F1
#
_cell.length_a   1.000
_cell.length_b   1.000
_cell.length_c   1.000
_cell.angle_alpha   90.00
_cell.angle_beta   90.00
_cell.angle_gamma   90.00
#
_symmetry.space_group_name_H-M   'P 1'
#
loop_
_entity.id
_entity.type
_entity.pdbx_description
1 polymer ?
#
loop_
_entity_poly.entity_id
_entity_poly.type
_entity_poly.pdbx_seq_one_letter_code
_entity_poly.pdbx_strand_id
1 'polypeptide(L)'
;MEIILGYENLSDFFVESDSFDTVQEAIQASFINIREIKTDTEREREDLKQRKQEQSELRSIQLLEKKRLEQAEAEKNKILKTTKGQEAAYQKLLSAKQKNAAAIRSELFLLRGSPAIPFEKAVEYATLAWRKTGVRPAFLLGVISEESELGANLGSGNWQDDLYNCYISIGYKSSAEKQKNAYLEITSELGLNPDAMPVSKAPYYGCGGAMGPAQFMPTTWQLYKNEVARLTGHNPPNPWDPLDAFMAAALLLKDNGAAEGTYAVERRAALRYLAGGNWKKPAYSFYGDDVMALTSKYQEQINIIQGLAKGNQLLIF
;
A
#
# COMPACT_ATOMS: atom_id res chain seq x y z
N MET A 1 -17.62 14.30 -64.94
CA MET A 1 -18.02 13.53 -66.15
C MET A 1 -17.05 13.85 -67.30
N GLU A 2 -15.74 13.87 -67.03
CA GLU A 2 -14.68 14.11 -68.03
C GLU A 2 -13.69 12.94 -68.13
N ILE A 3 -13.75 11.97 -67.20
CA ILE A 3 -12.85 10.81 -67.16
C ILE A 3 -13.32 9.69 -68.12
N ILE A 4 -14.58 9.72 -68.57
CA ILE A 4 -15.19 8.66 -69.40
C ILE A 4 -14.77 8.75 -70.88
N LEU A 5 -14.24 9.89 -71.34
CA LEU A 5 -13.91 10.14 -72.76
C LEU A 5 -12.49 9.69 -73.17
N GLY A 6 -11.70 9.13 -72.25
CA GLY A 6 -10.32 8.69 -72.50
C GLY A 6 -10.14 7.21 -72.83
N TYR A 7 -11.21 6.40 -72.84
CA TYR A 7 -11.12 4.94 -72.91
C TYR A 7 -11.86 4.39 -74.14
N GLU A 8 -11.24 3.46 -74.85
CA GLU A 8 -11.79 2.89 -76.11
C GLU A 8 -12.98 1.94 -75.88
N ASN A 9 -13.17 1.39 -74.66
CA ASN A 9 -14.33 0.57 -74.30
C ASN A 9 -14.87 0.86 -72.89
N LEU A 10 -16.19 0.82 -72.74
CA LEU A 10 -16.88 1.02 -71.45
C LEU A 10 -16.50 -0.03 -70.40
N SER A 11 -16.07 -1.23 -70.81
CA SER A 11 -15.57 -2.28 -69.91
C SER A 11 -14.32 -1.86 -69.16
N ASP A 12 -13.45 -1.09 -69.79
CA ASP A 12 -12.15 -0.73 -69.22
C ASP A 12 -12.33 0.29 -68.08
N PHE A 13 -13.30 1.19 -68.21
CA PHE A 13 -13.72 2.11 -67.14
C PHE A 13 -14.32 1.37 -65.93
N PHE A 14 -15.14 0.35 -66.16
CA PHE A 14 -15.72 -0.44 -65.06
C PHE A 14 -14.68 -1.33 -64.36
N VAL A 15 -13.72 -1.88 -65.09
CA VAL A 15 -12.58 -2.62 -64.52
C VAL A 15 -11.70 -1.69 -63.68
N GLU A 16 -11.47 -0.45 -64.13
CA GLU A 16 -10.65 0.51 -63.39
C GLU A 16 -11.39 1.06 -62.15
N SER A 17 -12.69 1.35 -62.24
CA SER A 17 -13.50 1.75 -61.07
C SER A 17 -13.56 0.65 -60.00
N ASP A 18 -13.78 -0.60 -60.40
CA ASP A 18 -13.76 -1.77 -59.51
C ASP A 18 -12.38 -1.94 -58.85
N SER A 19 -11.31 -1.66 -59.60
CA SER A 19 -9.94 -1.66 -59.06
C SER A 19 -9.71 -0.55 -58.03
N PHE A 20 -10.29 0.65 -58.22
CA PHE A 20 -10.21 1.74 -57.26
C PHE A 20 -10.96 1.44 -55.96
N ASP A 21 -12.17 0.87 -56.06
CA ASP A 21 -12.95 0.45 -54.89
C ASP A 21 -12.22 -0.66 -54.11
N THR A 22 -11.65 -1.64 -54.81
CA THR A 22 -10.85 -2.71 -54.20
C THR A 22 -9.61 -2.16 -53.47
N VAL A 23 -8.91 -1.19 -54.07
CA VAL A 23 -7.75 -0.54 -53.44
C VAL A 23 -8.18 0.27 -52.21
N GLN A 24 -9.31 0.99 -52.29
CA GLN A 24 -9.84 1.76 -51.17
C GLN A 24 -10.24 0.86 -49.99
N GLU A 25 -10.91 -0.26 -50.24
CA GLU A 25 -11.24 -1.26 -49.22
C GLU A 25 -9.98 -1.86 -48.58
N ALA A 26 -8.97 -2.22 -49.39
CA ALA A 26 -7.70 -2.75 -48.90
C ALA A 26 -6.93 -1.74 -48.02
N ILE A 27 -6.99 -0.44 -48.37
CA ILE A 27 -6.39 0.63 -47.57
C ILE A 27 -7.14 0.78 -46.24
N GLN A 28 -8.48 0.80 -46.24
CA GLN A 28 -9.27 0.89 -45.02
C GLN A 28 -9.03 -0.31 -44.09
N ALA A 29 -9.02 -1.53 -44.63
CA ALA A 29 -8.69 -2.73 -43.89
C ALA A 29 -7.27 -2.66 -43.29
N SER A 30 -6.29 -2.15 -44.05
CA SER A 30 -4.93 -1.94 -43.56
C SER A 30 -4.87 -0.92 -42.42
N PHE A 31 -5.63 0.17 -42.50
CA PHE A 31 -5.71 1.16 -41.42
C PHE A 31 -6.34 0.61 -40.14
N ILE A 32 -7.37 -0.22 -40.26
CA ILE A 32 -7.98 -0.92 -39.11
C ILE A 32 -6.95 -1.85 -38.48
N ASN A 33 -6.30 -2.70 -39.29
CA ASN A 33 -5.26 -3.62 -38.80
C ASN A 33 -4.10 -2.87 -38.12
N ILE A 34 -3.62 -1.77 -38.70
CA ILE A 34 -2.56 -0.95 -38.08
C ILE A 34 -3.00 -0.38 -36.73
N ARG A 35 -4.26 0.05 -36.61
CA ARG A 35 -4.80 0.58 -35.35
C ARG A 35 -4.93 -0.50 -34.28
N GLU A 36 -5.36 -1.69 -34.65
CA GLU A 36 -5.44 -2.84 -33.75
C GLU A 36 -4.05 -3.27 -33.28
N ILE A 37 -3.12 -3.49 -34.22
CA ILE A 37 -1.72 -3.82 -33.92
C ILE A 37 -1.08 -2.77 -33.03
N LYS A 38 -1.33 -1.47 -33.28
CA LYS A 38 -0.84 -0.39 -32.43
C LYS A 38 -1.38 -0.51 -31.01
N THR A 39 -2.68 -0.76 -30.86
CA THR A 39 -3.34 -0.89 -29.55
C THR A 39 -2.78 -2.07 -28.78
N ASP A 40 -2.58 -3.21 -29.44
CA ASP A 40 -2.01 -4.41 -28.82
C ASP A 40 -0.53 -4.21 -28.46
N THR A 41 0.25 -3.60 -29.35
CA THR A 41 1.66 -3.25 -29.10
C THR A 41 1.79 -2.27 -27.93
N GLU A 42 0.91 -1.28 -27.82
CA GLU A 42 0.87 -0.35 -26.69
C GLU A 42 0.55 -1.07 -25.38
N ARG A 43 -0.38 -2.05 -25.41
CA ARG A 43 -0.71 -2.89 -24.25
C ARG A 43 0.47 -3.77 -23.83
N GLU A 44 1.10 -4.49 -24.76
CA GLU A 44 2.27 -5.32 -24.49
C GLU A 44 3.45 -4.51 -23.95
N ARG A 45 3.68 -3.33 -24.53
CA ARG A 45 4.73 -2.42 -24.05
C ARG A 45 4.49 -1.98 -22.61
N GLU A 46 3.24 -1.73 -22.23
CA GLU A 46 2.90 -1.34 -20.86
C GLU A 46 3.05 -2.53 -19.89
N ASP A 47 2.63 -3.74 -20.28
CA ASP A 47 2.85 -4.95 -19.49
C ASP A 47 4.35 -5.25 -19.30
N LEU A 48 5.16 -5.08 -20.34
CA LEU A 48 6.63 -5.26 -20.23
C LEU A 48 7.27 -4.24 -19.29
N LYS A 49 6.79 -2.98 -19.29
CA LYS A 49 7.25 -1.98 -18.33
C LYS A 49 6.85 -2.37 -16.90
N GLN A 50 5.61 -2.80 -16.69
CA GLN A 50 5.08 -3.36 -15.43
C GLN A 50 6.00 -4.43 -14.87
N ARG A 51 6.31 -5.43 -15.68
CA ARG A 51 7.19 -6.53 -15.28
C ARG A 51 8.62 -6.07 -14.99
N LYS A 52 9.19 -5.17 -15.81
CA LYS A 52 10.56 -4.66 -15.61
C LYS A 52 10.69 -3.88 -14.30
N GLN A 53 9.74 -3.00 -14.02
CA GLN A 53 9.73 -2.22 -12.79
C GLN A 53 9.57 -3.11 -11.59
N GLU A 54 8.59 -4.01 -11.62
CA GLU A 54 8.37 -4.96 -10.55
C GLU A 54 9.63 -5.81 -10.30
N GLN A 55 10.31 -6.30 -11.34
CA GLN A 55 11.58 -7.01 -11.17
C GLN A 55 12.67 -6.16 -10.49
N SER A 56 12.73 -4.86 -10.81
CA SER A 56 13.67 -3.93 -10.17
C SER A 56 13.34 -3.69 -8.70
N GLU A 57 12.05 -3.52 -8.38
CA GLU A 57 11.54 -3.38 -7.01
C GLU A 57 11.82 -4.64 -6.20
N LEU A 58 11.47 -5.81 -6.72
CA LEU A 58 11.70 -7.10 -6.07
C LEU A 58 13.18 -7.33 -5.77
N ARG A 59 14.06 -7.04 -6.74
CA ARG A 59 15.51 -7.16 -6.54
C ARG A 59 15.99 -6.22 -5.44
N SER A 60 15.45 -5.02 -5.39
CA SER A 60 15.84 -4.01 -4.41
C SER A 60 15.38 -4.36 -3.01
N ILE A 61 14.13 -4.81 -2.88
CA ILE A 61 13.56 -5.36 -1.65
C ILE A 61 14.43 -6.51 -1.12
N GLN A 62 14.83 -7.45 -2.00
CA GLN A 62 15.72 -8.55 -1.62
C GLN A 62 17.07 -8.07 -1.08
N LEU A 63 17.64 -7.01 -1.67
CA LEU A 63 18.90 -6.43 -1.21
C LEU A 63 18.75 -5.74 0.15
N LEU A 64 17.66 -5.01 0.35
CA LEU A 64 17.36 -4.37 1.63
C LEU A 64 17.14 -5.42 2.71
N GLU A 65 16.40 -6.47 2.42
CA GLU A 65 16.14 -7.56 3.35
C GLU A 65 17.44 -8.29 3.71
N LYS A 66 18.29 -8.57 2.72
CA LYS A 66 19.62 -9.14 2.97
C LYS A 66 20.43 -8.27 3.94
N LYS A 67 20.48 -6.96 3.69
CA LYS A 67 21.19 -6.01 4.56
C LYS A 67 20.60 -5.98 5.96
N ARG A 68 19.28 -6.05 6.08
CA ARG A 68 18.57 -6.10 7.38
C ARG A 68 18.89 -7.38 8.15
N LEU A 69 18.90 -8.54 7.48
CA LEU A 69 19.29 -9.82 8.09
C LEU A 69 20.74 -9.80 8.57
N GLU A 70 21.66 -9.27 7.76
CA GLU A 70 23.07 -9.09 8.15
C GLU A 70 23.22 -8.21 9.40
N GLN A 71 22.45 -7.11 9.48
CA GLN A 71 22.42 -6.24 10.66
C GLN A 71 21.83 -6.93 11.89
N ALA A 72 20.72 -7.66 11.73
CA ALA A 72 20.08 -8.41 12.81
C ALA A 72 21.00 -9.53 13.34
N GLU A 73 21.73 -10.21 12.45
CA GLU A 73 22.71 -11.21 12.82
C GLU A 73 23.92 -10.60 13.54
N ALA A 74 24.40 -9.43 13.09
CA ALA A 74 25.46 -8.69 13.77
C ALA A 74 25.05 -8.26 15.19
N GLU A 75 23.82 -7.75 15.36
CA GLU A 75 23.30 -7.35 16.66
C GLU A 75 23.06 -8.57 17.56
N LYS A 76 22.51 -9.66 17.03
CA LYS A 76 22.40 -10.94 17.75
C LYS A 76 23.78 -11.42 18.22
N ASN A 77 24.78 -11.39 17.35
CA ASN A 77 26.15 -11.81 17.69
C ASN A 77 26.79 -10.89 18.75
N LYS A 78 26.50 -9.58 18.70
CA LYS A 78 26.92 -8.62 19.73
C LYS A 78 26.26 -8.95 21.08
N ILE A 79 24.95 -9.18 21.10
CA ILE A 79 24.21 -9.59 22.30
C ILE A 79 24.80 -10.89 22.84
N LEU A 80 24.95 -11.94 22.02
CA LEU A 80 25.50 -13.23 22.45
C LEU A 80 26.92 -13.11 23.02
N LYS A 81 27.76 -12.21 22.49
CA LYS A 81 29.09 -11.91 23.05
C LYS A 81 28.99 -11.21 24.40
N THR A 82 28.08 -10.26 24.56
CA THR A 82 27.86 -9.55 25.83
C THR A 82 27.17 -10.42 26.88
N THR A 83 26.32 -11.37 26.49
CA THR A 83 25.53 -12.22 27.40
C THR A 83 26.16 -13.58 27.71
N LYS A 84 27.30 -13.92 27.08
CA LYS A 84 27.99 -15.19 27.34
C LYS A 84 28.45 -15.26 28.80
N GLY A 85 27.85 -16.16 29.59
CA GLY A 85 28.11 -16.29 31.04
C GLY A 85 27.22 -15.43 31.93
N GLN A 86 26.23 -14.73 31.38
CA GLN A 86 25.24 -13.94 32.10
C GLN A 86 23.80 -14.37 31.79
N GLU A 87 23.51 -15.67 31.59
CA GLU A 87 22.14 -16.18 31.38
C GLU A 87 21.14 -15.64 32.43
N ALA A 88 21.57 -15.52 33.69
CA ALA A 88 20.75 -14.93 34.75
C ALA A 88 20.45 -13.44 34.52
N ALA A 89 21.38 -12.66 33.96
CA ALA A 89 21.15 -11.25 33.65
C ALA A 89 20.30 -11.08 32.38
N TYR A 90 20.43 -11.97 31.38
CA TYR A 90 19.57 -11.98 30.19
C TYR A 90 18.11 -12.35 30.53
N GLN A 91 17.91 -13.37 31.37
CA GLN A 91 16.59 -13.71 31.92
C GLN A 91 16.05 -12.58 32.81
N LYS A 92 16.92 -11.88 33.56
CA LYS A 92 16.55 -10.68 34.33
C LYS A 92 16.21 -9.50 33.43
N LEU A 93 16.84 -9.34 32.26
CA LEU A 93 16.55 -8.29 31.29
C LEU A 93 15.24 -8.54 30.54
N LEU A 94 14.98 -9.79 30.11
CA LEU A 94 13.72 -10.22 29.51
C LEU A 94 12.55 -10.07 30.51
N SER A 95 12.74 -10.53 31.74
CA SER A 95 11.73 -10.37 32.80
C SER A 95 11.60 -8.93 33.28
N ALA A 96 12.65 -8.11 33.27
CA ALA A 96 12.56 -6.67 33.57
C ALA A 96 11.84 -5.89 32.45
N LYS A 97 12.03 -6.27 31.17
CA LYS A 97 11.25 -5.72 30.04
C LYS A 97 9.77 -6.11 30.13
N GLN A 98 9.45 -7.33 30.58
CA GLN A 98 8.07 -7.75 30.83
C GLN A 98 7.45 -7.16 32.12
N LYS A 99 8.24 -6.93 33.17
CA LYS A 99 7.75 -6.42 34.47
C LYS A 99 7.65 -4.90 34.57
N ASN A 100 8.34 -4.14 33.71
CA ASN A 100 8.27 -2.69 33.69
C ASN A 100 7.07 -2.18 32.88
N ALA A 101 5.85 -2.59 33.24
CA ALA A 101 4.61 -2.06 32.66
C ALA A 101 4.53 -0.52 32.74
N ALA A 102 5.17 0.08 33.75
CA ALA A 102 5.30 1.53 33.89
C ALA A 102 6.29 2.17 32.91
N ALA A 103 7.38 1.47 32.53
CA ALA A 103 8.31 1.96 31.50
C ALA A 103 7.75 1.75 30.09
N ILE A 104 7.02 0.64 29.85
CA ILE A 104 6.21 0.48 28.63
C ILE A 104 5.18 1.61 28.56
N ARG A 105 4.46 1.91 29.65
CA ARG A 105 3.55 3.07 29.71
C ARG A 105 4.25 4.41 29.52
N SER A 106 5.46 4.64 30.05
CA SER A 106 6.17 5.91 29.87
C SER A 106 6.76 6.07 28.47
N GLU A 107 7.22 4.98 27.85
CA GLU A 107 7.68 4.94 26.46
C GLU A 107 6.49 5.11 25.49
N LEU A 108 5.31 4.59 25.86
CA LEU A 108 4.01 4.91 25.25
C LEU A 108 3.57 6.39 25.45
N PHE A 109 4.10 7.09 26.46
CA PHE A 109 3.69 8.45 26.85
C PHE A 109 4.68 9.55 26.41
N LEU A 110 5.96 9.21 26.20
CA LEU A 110 7.03 10.14 25.76
C LEU A 110 6.90 10.60 24.30
N LEU A 111 5.91 10.09 23.56
CA LEU A 111 5.52 10.55 22.22
C LEU A 111 4.66 11.83 22.22
N ARG A 112 4.72 12.65 23.29
CA ARG A 112 3.95 13.90 23.42
C ARG A 112 4.46 15.09 22.58
N GLY A 113 5.37 14.82 21.63
CA GLY A 113 5.86 15.79 20.66
C GLY A 113 6.07 15.21 19.25
N SER A 114 5.50 14.04 18.96
CA SER A 114 5.58 13.36 17.66
C SER A 114 4.19 13.29 17.00
N PRO A 115 4.07 13.34 15.66
CA PRO A 115 2.82 13.04 14.95
C PRO A 115 2.31 11.58 15.15
N ALA A 116 3.05 10.74 15.89
CA ALA A 116 2.67 9.36 16.20
C ALA A 116 1.35 9.26 16.96
N ILE A 117 0.50 8.31 16.55
CA ILE A 117 -0.75 8.00 17.22
C ILE A 117 -0.42 7.32 18.57
N PRO A 118 -0.87 7.87 19.72
CA PRO A 118 -0.66 7.22 21.01
C PRO A 118 -1.25 5.82 21.00
N PHE A 119 -0.55 4.84 21.57
CA PHE A 119 -0.96 3.44 21.46
C PHE A 119 -2.37 3.16 21.99
N GLU A 120 -2.77 3.80 23.08
CA GLU A 120 -4.14 3.66 23.61
C GLU A 120 -5.19 4.10 22.58
N LYS A 121 -4.92 5.21 21.86
CA LYS A 121 -5.76 5.66 20.75
C LYS A 121 -5.70 4.73 19.55
N ALA A 122 -4.53 4.20 19.21
CA ALA A 122 -4.40 3.21 18.15
C ALA A 122 -5.23 1.95 18.46
N VAL A 123 -5.22 1.46 19.70
CA VAL A 123 -6.05 0.33 20.16
C VAL A 123 -7.54 0.68 20.11
N GLU A 124 -7.92 1.91 20.48
CA GLU A 124 -9.30 2.39 20.36
C GLU A 124 -9.78 2.35 18.91
N TYR A 125 -9.02 2.96 17.98
CA TYR A 125 -9.34 2.96 16.56
C TYR A 125 -9.39 1.54 15.98
N ALA A 126 -8.42 0.69 16.33
CA ALA A 126 -8.40 -0.70 15.89
C ALA A 126 -9.59 -1.50 16.44
N THR A 127 -10.04 -1.21 17.66
CA THR A 127 -11.24 -1.83 18.26
C THR A 127 -12.52 -1.36 17.58
N LEU A 128 -12.61 -0.07 17.24
CA LEU A 128 -13.74 0.47 16.48
C LEU A 128 -13.82 -0.18 15.10
N ALA A 129 -12.70 -0.27 14.39
CA ALA A 129 -12.60 -0.94 13.10
C ALA A 129 -12.98 -2.42 13.20
N TRP A 130 -12.44 -3.15 14.19
CA TRP A 130 -12.78 -4.55 14.45
C TRP A 130 -14.28 -4.80 14.59
N ARG A 131 -15.00 -3.92 15.33
CA ARG A 131 -16.45 -4.04 15.49
C ARG A 131 -17.23 -3.90 14.17
N LYS A 132 -16.66 -3.23 13.17
CA LYS A 132 -17.30 -3.01 11.85
C LYS A 132 -16.87 -4.03 10.80
N THR A 133 -15.64 -4.54 10.89
CA THR A 133 -15.03 -5.35 9.82
C THR A 133 -14.70 -6.78 10.22
N GLY A 134 -14.60 -7.08 11.52
CA GLY A 134 -14.13 -8.37 12.04
C GLY A 134 -12.61 -8.53 12.01
N VAL A 135 -11.85 -7.56 11.48
CA VAL A 135 -10.38 -7.63 11.43
C VAL A 135 -9.80 -7.42 12.83
N ARG A 136 -8.98 -8.36 13.30
CA ARG A 136 -8.47 -8.38 14.69
C ARG A 136 -7.63 -7.14 15.00
N PRO A 137 -7.84 -6.47 16.16
CA PRO A 137 -7.14 -5.23 16.48
C PRO A 137 -5.60 -5.34 16.45
N ALA A 138 -5.04 -6.41 17.02
CA ALA A 138 -3.59 -6.61 17.03
C ALA A 138 -3.00 -6.77 15.62
N PHE A 139 -3.73 -7.40 14.70
CA PHE A 139 -3.30 -7.57 13.31
C PHE A 139 -3.34 -6.24 12.55
N LEU A 140 -4.43 -5.48 12.71
CA LEU A 140 -4.54 -4.13 12.13
C LEU A 140 -3.44 -3.20 12.63
N LEU A 141 -3.13 -3.24 13.93
CA LEU A 141 -1.99 -2.49 14.51
C LEU A 141 -0.66 -2.94 13.90
N GLY A 142 -0.48 -4.24 13.68
CA GLY A 142 0.70 -4.78 13.00
C GLY A 142 0.89 -4.20 11.60
N VAL A 143 -0.17 -4.16 10.79
CA VAL A 143 -0.15 -3.57 9.44
C VAL A 143 0.17 -2.08 9.50
N ILE A 144 -0.57 -1.28 10.27
CA ILE A 144 -0.33 0.18 10.32
C ILE A 144 1.06 0.53 10.87
N SER A 145 1.61 -0.32 11.75
CA SER A 145 2.97 -0.13 12.26
C SER A 145 4.03 -0.39 11.20
N GLU A 146 3.83 -1.40 10.36
CA GLU A 146 4.71 -1.66 9.22
C GLU A 146 4.62 -0.53 8.18
N GLU A 147 3.42 0.01 7.97
CA GLU A 147 3.21 1.09 7.00
C GLU A 147 3.80 2.44 7.43
N SER A 148 3.61 2.84 8.69
CA SER A 148 3.89 4.23 9.11
C SER A 148 4.37 4.38 10.55
N GLU A 149 4.74 3.28 11.20
CA GLU A 149 5.06 3.28 12.63
C GLU A 149 3.92 3.87 13.48
N LEU A 150 2.67 3.46 13.20
CA LEU A 150 1.46 4.03 13.84
C LEU A 150 1.32 5.54 13.60
N GLY A 151 1.58 5.98 12.36
CA GLY A 151 1.45 7.38 11.95
C GLY A 151 2.63 8.27 12.36
N ALA A 152 3.68 7.72 12.96
CA ALA A 152 4.90 8.49 13.27
C ALA A 152 5.65 8.91 11.99
N ASN A 153 5.51 8.12 10.92
CA ASN A 153 6.11 8.37 9.62
C ASN A 153 5.04 8.39 8.52
N LEU A 154 4.49 9.57 8.23
CA LEU A 154 3.52 9.78 7.14
C LEU A 154 4.17 9.97 5.76
N GLY A 155 5.51 9.94 5.71
CA GLY A 155 6.29 10.29 4.54
C GLY A 155 6.82 11.73 4.58
N SER A 156 7.86 11.96 3.78
CA SER A 156 8.51 13.27 3.58
C SER A 156 8.50 13.71 2.11
N GLY A 157 7.73 13.00 1.29
CA GLY A 157 7.60 13.24 -0.14
C GLY A 157 6.46 14.21 -0.46
N ASN A 158 6.41 14.59 -1.72
CA ASN A 158 5.36 15.43 -2.30
C ASN A 158 4.74 14.74 -3.53
N TRP A 159 3.48 15.05 -3.82
CA TRP A 159 2.75 14.39 -4.90
C TRP A 159 3.29 14.69 -6.30
N GLN A 160 3.97 15.81 -6.50
CA GLN A 160 4.53 16.17 -7.81
C GLN A 160 5.71 15.28 -8.13
N ASP A 161 6.69 15.18 -7.23
CA ASP A 161 7.93 14.46 -7.49
C ASP A 161 7.82 12.96 -7.22
N ASP A 162 7.31 12.59 -6.05
CA ASP A 162 7.36 11.22 -5.56
C ASP A 162 6.23 10.35 -6.12
N LEU A 163 5.14 10.97 -6.56
CA LEU A 163 4.00 10.31 -7.20
C LEU A 163 3.94 10.61 -8.70
N TYR A 164 3.63 11.83 -9.13
CA TYR A 164 3.34 12.09 -10.52
C TYR A 164 4.58 11.96 -11.43
N ASN A 165 5.61 12.78 -11.20
CA ASN A 165 6.83 12.82 -11.99
C ASN A 165 7.61 11.50 -11.90
N CYS A 166 7.63 10.86 -10.72
CA CYS A 166 8.24 9.54 -10.59
C CYS A 166 7.59 8.53 -11.54
N TYR A 167 6.26 8.38 -11.51
CA TYR A 167 5.56 7.43 -12.39
C TYR A 167 5.72 7.80 -13.89
N ILE A 168 5.78 9.09 -14.22
CA ILE A 168 6.12 9.55 -15.58
C ILE A 168 7.53 9.07 -15.97
N SER A 169 8.51 9.20 -15.08
CA SER A 169 9.91 8.87 -15.34
C SER A 169 10.14 7.38 -15.62
N ILE A 170 9.38 6.50 -14.96
CA ILE A 170 9.40 5.05 -15.19
C ILE A 170 8.49 4.62 -16.35
N GLY A 171 7.82 5.57 -17.00
CA GLY A 171 7.06 5.35 -18.24
C GLY A 171 5.59 4.99 -18.08
N TYR A 172 5.02 5.17 -16.87
CA TYR A 172 3.66 4.80 -16.47
C TYR A 172 2.71 5.99 -16.51
N LYS A 173 2.57 6.59 -17.68
CA LYS A 173 1.83 7.85 -17.84
C LYS A 173 0.35 7.73 -17.42
N SER A 174 -0.29 6.61 -17.77
CA SER A 174 -1.70 6.36 -17.42
C SER A 174 -1.89 6.25 -15.91
N SER A 175 -1.01 5.51 -15.22
CA SER A 175 -1.06 5.40 -13.75
C SER A 175 -0.73 6.73 -13.07
N ALA A 176 0.25 7.49 -13.57
CA ALA A 176 0.58 8.82 -13.05
C ALA A 176 -0.64 9.75 -13.08
N GLU A 177 -1.34 9.81 -14.21
CA GLU A 177 -2.56 10.61 -14.37
C GLU A 177 -3.68 10.16 -13.43
N LYS A 178 -3.93 8.86 -13.32
CA LYS A 178 -4.96 8.33 -12.40
C LYS A 178 -4.66 8.66 -10.94
N GLN A 179 -3.42 8.46 -10.49
CA GLN A 179 -3.03 8.74 -9.11
C GLN A 179 -3.08 10.23 -8.80
N LYS A 180 -2.57 11.08 -9.71
CA LYS A 180 -2.64 12.54 -9.59
C LYS A 180 -4.10 13.01 -9.49
N ASN A 181 -4.96 12.57 -10.40
CA ASN A 181 -6.35 13.03 -10.42
C ASN A 181 -7.10 12.60 -9.15
N ALA A 182 -6.91 11.35 -8.71
CA ALA A 182 -7.46 10.88 -7.45
C ALA A 182 -6.95 11.68 -6.24
N TYR A 183 -5.65 12.00 -6.21
CA TYR A 183 -5.04 12.79 -5.13
C TYR A 183 -5.61 14.21 -5.07
N LEU A 184 -5.67 14.90 -6.22
CA LEU A 184 -6.18 16.26 -6.30
C LEU A 184 -7.67 16.33 -5.93
N GLU A 185 -8.46 15.33 -6.33
CA GLU A 185 -9.86 15.20 -5.92
C GLU A 185 -9.99 15.08 -4.40
N ILE A 186 -9.23 14.17 -3.78
CA ILE A 186 -9.23 13.96 -2.32
C ILE A 186 -8.88 15.25 -1.58
N THR A 187 -7.80 15.93 -1.99
CA THR A 187 -7.39 17.18 -1.33
C THR A 187 -8.40 18.30 -1.55
N SER A 188 -9.04 18.35 -2.72
CA SER A 188 -10.10 19.32 -3.01
C SER A 188 -11.35 19.08 -2.16
N GLU A 189 -11.79 17.82 -2.01
CA GLU A 189 -12.94 17.45 -1.16
C GLU A 189 -12.70 17.87 0.30
N LEU A 190 -11.47 17.71 0.79
CA LEU A 190 -11.08 18.06 2.17
C LEU A 190 -10.75 19.56 2.36
N GLY A 191 -10.72 20.35 1.28
CA GLY A 191 -10.30 21.76 1.34
C GLY A 191 -8.82 21.96 1.71
N LEU A 192 -7.97 20.98 1.41
CA LEU A 192 -6.53 20.98 1.73
C LEU A 192 -5.70 21.50 0.55
N ASN A 193 -4.57 22.15 0.86
CA ASN A 193 -3.57 22.48 -0.16
C ASN A 193 -2.80 21.20 -0.54
N PRO A 194 -2.90 20.70 -1.80
CA PRO A 194 -2.23 19.47 -2.20
C PRO A 194 -0.71 19.48 -2.05
N ASP A 195 -0.08 20.65 -2.18
CA ASP A 195 1.38 20.81 -2.08
C ASP A 195 1.88 20.78 -0.62
N ALA A 196 0.98 20.93 0.35
CA ALA A 196 1.30 20.90 1.77
C ALA A 196 1.08 19.51 2.41
N MET A 197 0.41 18.60 1.71
CA MET A 197 0.06 17.30 2.27
C MET A 197 1.18 16.28 2.02
N PRO A 198 1.65 15.56 3.07
CA PRO A 198 2.73 14.61 2.93
C PRO A 198 2.26 13.33 2.25
N VAL A 199 3.12 12.79 1.39
CA VAL A 199 3.02 11.44 0.85
C VAL A 199 4.31 10.68 1.09
N SER A 200 4.27 9.37 0.92
CA SER A 200 5.47 8.54 0.93
C SER A 200 6.46 9.02 -0.11
N LYS A 201 7.74 9.05 0.28
CA LYS A 201 8.83 9.46 -0.59
C LYS A 201 9.16 8.33 -1.55
N ALA A 202 9.50 8.66 -2.80
CA ALA A 202 9.96 7.67 -3.77
C ALA A 202 11.24 6.99 -3.24
N PRO A 203 11.21 5.67 -3.03
CA PRO A 203 12.42 4.95 -2.71
C PRO A 203 13.31 4.85 -3.95
N TYR A 204 14.57 4.46 -3.80
CA TYR A 204 15.48 4.30 -4.95
C TYR A 204 15.02 3.26 -5.98
N TYR A 205 14.09 2.38 -5.58
CA TYR A 205 13.65 1.23 -6.35
C TYR A 205 12.28 1.38 -7.00
N GLY A 206 11.55 2.45 -6.69
CA GLY A 206 10.17 2.64 -7.15
C GLY A 206 9.67 4.04 -6.85
N CYS A 207 8.36 4.21 -6.94
CA CYS A 207 7.73 5.48 -6.66
C CYS A 207 7.02 5.47 -5.31
N GLY A 208 6.80 6.67 -4.78
CA GLY A 208 6.04 6.90 -3.55
C GLY A 208 4.60 7.32 -3.87
N GLY A 209 4.07 8.23 -3.06
CA GLY A 209 2.72 8.76 -3.24
C GLY A 209 1.65 8.16 -2.33
N ALA A 210 2.02 7.25 -1.43
CA ALA A 210 1.11 6.69 -0.44
C ALA A 210 0.77 7.72 0.64
N MET A 211 -0.49 7.77 1.07
CA MET A 211 -1.01 8.81 1.96
C MET A 211 -1.28 8.26 3.37
N GLY A 212 -0.96 9.07 4.37
CA GLY A 212 -1.43 8.91 5.74
C GLY A 212 -0.95 7.64 6.46
N PRO A 213 -1.51 7.34 7.66
CA PRO A 213 -1.08 6.22 8.49
C PRO A 213 -1.21 4.85 7.82
N ALA A 214 -2.22 4.68 6.95
CA ALA A 214 -2.45 3.44 6.23
C ALA A 214 -1.59 3.29 4.96
N GLN A 215 -0.85 4.33 4.57
CA GLN A 215 -0.07 4.37 3.32
C GLN A 215 -0.89 3.93 2.09
N PHE A 216 -2.12 4.43 1.99
CA PHE A 216 -2.97 4.14 0.83
C PHE A 216 -2.54 4.98 -0.37
N MET A 217 -2.40 4.34 -1.54
CA MET A 217 -2.34 5.08 -2.80
C MET A 217 -3.65 5.85 -3.03
N PRO A 218 -3.63 7.02 -3.69
CA PRO A 218 -4.82 7.83 -3.96
C PRO A 218 -5.97 7.04 -4.59
N THR A 219 -5.70 6.22 -5.60
CA THR A 219 -6.74 5.38 -6.22
C THR A 219 -7.29 4.31 -5.28
N THR A 220 -6.49 3.78 -4.36
CA THR A 220 -6.95 2.81 -3.35
C THR A 220 -7.89 3.48 -2.36
N TRP A 221 -7.56 4.68 -1.89
CA TRP A 221 -8.44 5.47 -1.01
C TRP A 221 -9.82 5.70 -1.62
N GLN A 222 -9.86 6.06 -2.90
CA GLN A 222 -11.11 6.27 -3.64
C GLN A 222 -12.04 5.06 -3.63
N LEU A 223 -11.51 3.82 -3.60
CA LEU A 223 -12.33 2.61 -3.52
C LEU A 223 -13.08 2.48 -2.18
N TYR A 224 -12.49 3.00 -1.10
CA TYR A 224 -12.98 2.81 0.26
C TYR A 224 -13.61 4.07 0.87
N LYS A 225 -13.40 5.28 0.32
CA LYS A 225 -13.79 6.54 0.94
C LYS A 225 -15.27 6.58 1.37
N ASN A 226 -16.19 6.13 0.52
CA ASN A 226 -17.62 6.16 0.86
C ASN A 226 -17.97 5.27 2.06
N GLU A 227 -17.34 4.09 2.14
CA GLU A 227 -17.56 3.14 3.23
C GLU A 227 -16.87 3.61 4.52
N VAL A 228 -15.69 4.23 4.41
CA VAL A 228 -15.02 4.90 5.54
C VAL A 228 -15.92 5.98 6.10
N ALA A 229 -16.41 6.90 5.26
CA ALA A 229 -17.30 7.98 5.66
C ALA A 229 -18.54 7.47 6.41
N ARG A 230 -19.14 6.40 5.90
CA ARG A 230 -20.31 5.76 6.50
C ARG A 230 -20.01 5.13 7.86
N LEU A 231 -18.82 4.56 8.04
CA LEU A 231 -18.45 3.80 9.24
C LEU A 231 -17.83 4.65 10.34
N THR A 232 -17.14 5.74 9.99
CA THR A 232 -16.52 6.67 10.94
C THR A 232 -17.40 7.88 11.22
N GLY A 233 -18.26 8.26 10.28
CA GLY A 233 -19.11 9.45 10.35
C GLY A 233 -18.42 10.72 9.84
N HIS A 234 -17.16 10.64 9.38
CA HIS A 234 -16.48 11.77 8.75
C HIS A 234 -16.92 11.92 7.29
N ASN A 235 -17.32 13.13 6.88
CA ASN A 235 -17.74 13.40 5.51
C ASN A 235 -17.28 14.80 5.06
N PRO A 236 -16.29 14.92 4.14
CA PRO A 236 -15.55 13.81 3.55
C PRO A 236 -14.57 13.16 4.55
N PRO A 237 -14.24 11.87 4.40
CA PRO A 237 -13.24 11.19 5.22
C PRO A 237 -11.83 11.59 4.79
N ASN A 238 -10.88 11.53 5.72
CA ASN A 238 -9.53 12.06 5.55
C ASN A 238 -8.46 10.95 5.64
N PRO A 239 -7.64 10.67 4.60
CA PRO A 239 -6.61 9.64 4.67
C PRO A 239 -5.51 9.94 5.70
N TRP A 240 -5.33 11.20 6.10
CA TRP A 240 -4.39 11.60 7.15
C TRP A 240 -5.03 11.63 8.55
N ASP A 241 -6.36 11.44 8.66
CA ASP A 241 -7.01 11.21 9.96
C ASP A 241 -6.78 9.76 10.43
N PRO A 242 -6.29 9.55 11.66
CA PRO A 242 -6.04 8.21 12.18
C PRO A 242 -7.23 7.26 12.18
N LEU A 243 -8.44 7.72 12.54
CA LEU A 243 -9.60 6.84 12.62
C LEU A 243 -10.03 6.39 11.21
N ASP A 244 -10.07 7.32 10.27
CA ASP A 244 -10.41 7.03 8.88
C ASP A 244 -9.37 6.11 8.22
N ALA A 245 -8.08 6.35 8.47
CA ALA A 245 -7.00 5.50 7.96
C ALA A 245 -7.09 4.06 8.51
N PHE A 246 -7.32 3.90 9.82
CA PHE A 246 -7.51 2.56 10.42
C PHE A 246 -8.74 1.86 9.86
N MET A 247 -9.85 2.58 9.66
CA MET A 247 -11.06 2.03 9.08
C MET A 247 -10.83 1.58 7.62
N ALA A 248 -10.17 2.42 6.81
CA ALA A 248 -9.84 2.11 5.42
C ALA A 248 -8.96 0.85 5.31
N ALA A 249 -7.90 0.77 6.12
CA ALA A 249 -7.03 -0.39 6.16
C ALA A 249 -7.79 -1.66 6.60
N ALA A 250 -8.66 -1.55 7.60
CA ALA A 250 -9.49 -2.67 8.04
C ALA A 250 -10.48 -3.16 6.98
N LEU A 251 -11.03 -2.26 6.16
CA LEU A 251 -11.90 -2.62 5.05
C LEU A 251 -11.13 -3.39 3.97
N LEU A 252 -9.96 -2.91 3.55
CA LEU A 252 -9.11 -3.61 2.60
C LEU A 252 -8.64 -4.98 3.13
N LEU A 253 -8.23 -5.05 4.40
CA LEU A 253 -7.81 -6.31 5.02
C LEU A 253 -8.97 -7.31 5.12
N LYS A 254 -10.19 -6.83 5.39
CA LYS A 254 -11.41 -7.65 5.35
C LYS A 254 -11.64 -8.23 3.96
N ASP A 255 -11.58 -7.41 2.91
CA ASP A 255 -11.73 -7.86 1.53
C ASP A 255 -10.64 -8.86 1.12
N ASN A 256 -9.45 -8.71 1.72
CA ASN A 256 -8.35 -9.66 1.58
C ASN A 256 -8.51 -10.95 2.39
N GLY A 257 -9.56 -11.08 3.22
CA GLY A 257 -9.92 -12.28 3.97
C GLY A 257 -9.48 -12.30 5.44
N ALA A 258 -8.94 -11.21 5.99
CA ALA A 258 -8.38 -11.18 7.34
C ALA A 258 -9.42 -11.42 8.46
N ALA A 259 -10.71 -11.22 8.20
CA ALA A 259 -11.76 -11.34 9.19
C ALA A 259 -11.94 -12.77 9.77
N GLU A 260 -11.42 -13.80 9.09
CA GLU A 260 -11.39 -15.17 9.61
C GLU A 260 -10.40 -15.34 10.80
N GLY A 261 -9.42 -14.44 10.95
CA GLY A 261 -8.64 -14.28 12.18
C GLY A 261 -7.60 -15.37 12.47
N THR A 262 -7.25 -16.22 11.50
CA THR A 262 -6.14 -17.18 11.65
C THR A 262 -4.81 -16.56 11.21
N TYR A 263 -3.69 -17.06 11.75
CA TYR A 263 -2.35 -16.59 11.34
C TYR A 263 -2.14 -16.65 9.82
N ALA A 264 -2.58 -17.74 9.19
CA ALA A 264 -2.36 -17.96 7.76
C ALA A 264 -3.17 -16.99 6.88
N VAL A 265 -4.40 -16.64 7.28
CA VAL A 265 -5.25 -15.70 6.52
C VAL A 265 -4.85 -14.26 6.76
N GLU A 266 -4.46 -13.90 7.99
CA GLU A 266 -3.94 -12.58 8.32
C GLU A 266 -2.62 -12.31 7.59
N ARG A 267 -1.66 -13.26 7.64
CA ARG A 267 -0.40 -13.14 6.88
C ARG A 267 -0.65 -13.00 5.38
N ARG A 268 -1.61 -13.77 4.83
CA ARG A 268 -2.00 -13.66 3.42
C ARG A 268 -2.61 -12.31 3.11
N ALA A 269 -3.47 -11.79 4.00
CA ALA A 269 -4.11 -10.50 3.83
C ALA A 269 -3.10 -9.36 3.88
N ALA A 270 -2.09 -9.43 4.75
CA ALA A 270 -0.97 -8.51 4.77
C ALA A 270 -0.19 -8.52 3.44
N LEU A 271 0.16 -9.70 2.92
CA LEU A 271 0.85 -9.78 1.63
C LEU A 271 0.02 -9.21 0.46
N ARG A 272 -1.31 -9.36 0.52
CA ARG A 272 -2.23 -8.74 -0.46
C ARG A 272 -2.36 -7.23 -0.28
N TYR A 273 -2.26 -6.74 0.95
CA TYR A 273 -2.25 -5.32 1.26
C TYR A 273 -1.06 -4.64 0.59
N LEU A 274 0.15 -5.21 0.75
CA LEU A 274 1.37 -4.70 0.12
C LEU A 274 1.39 -4.90 -1.41
N ALA A 275 1.17 -6.14 -1.87
CA ALA A 275 1.52 -6.55 -3.23
C ALA A 275 0.31 -6.85 -4.14
N GLY A 276 -0.92 -6.66 -3.65
CA GLY A 276 -2.14 -6.94 -4.40
C GLY A 276 -2.15 -8.37 -4.97
N GLY A 277 -2.36 -8.49 -6.28
CA GLY A 277 -2.35 -9.78 -7.00
C GLY A 277 -1.00 -10.53 -6.97
N ASN A 278 0.11 -9.83 -6.68
CA ASN A 278 1.45 -10.38 -6.67
C ASN A 278 1.88 -10.99 -5.32
N TRP A 279 0.97 -11.05 -4.33
CA TRP A 279 1.22 -11.51 -2.96
C TRP A 279 1.90 -12.89 -2.82
N LYS A 280 1.81 -13.75 -3.84
CA LYS A 280 2.45 -15.08 -3.85
C LYS A 280 3.94 -15.04 -4.17
N LYS A 281 4.49 -13.91 -4.62
CA LYS A 281 5.91 -13.81 -4.98
C LYS A 281 6.77 -13.90 -3.72
N PRO A 282 7.75 -14.81 -3.65
CA PRO A 282 8.57 -14.99 -2.46
C PRO A 282 9.28 -13.72 -2.00
N ALA A 283 9.60 -12.82 -2.92
CA ALA A 283 10.27 -11.57 -2.60
C ALA A 283 9.45 -10.61 -1.72
N TYR A 284 8.13 -10.81 -1.59
CA TYR A 284 7.28 -10.06 -0.65
C TYR A 284 7.08 -10.75 0.70
N SER A 285 7.60 -11.96 0.90
CA SER A 285 7.30 -12.76 2.09
C SER A 285 7.68 -12.05 3.40
N PHE A 286 8.78 -11.28 3.36
CA PHE A 286 9.31 -10.52 4.50
C PHE A 286 8.23 -9.64 5.14
N TYR A 287 7.46 -8.91 4.33
CA TYR A 287 6.41 -8.01 4.83
C TYR A 287 5.33 -8.78 5.60
N GLY A 288 4.91 -9.93 5.07
CA GLY A 288 3.97 -10.79 5.78
C GLY A 288 4.54 -11.28 7.11
N ASP A 289 5.82 -11.63 7.17
CA ASP A 289 6.48 -12.09 8.39
C ASP A 289 6.64 -10.95 9.42
N ASP A 290 7.00 -9.75 8.97
CA ASP A 290 7.14 -8.54 9.79
C ASP A 290 5.83 -8.10 10.41
N VAL A 291 4.77 -8.02 9.59
CA VAL A 291 3.42 -7.72 10.08
C VAL A 291 2.99 -8.74 11.14
N MET A 292 3.27 -10.03 10.95
CA MET A 292 2.89 -11.04 11.94
C MET A 292 3.74 -10.99 13.22
N ALA A 293 5.01 -10.58 13.13
CA ALA A 293 5.84 -10.32 14.30
C ALA A 293 5.31 -9.11 15.10
N LEU A 294 4.99 -8.01 14.43
CA LEU A 294 4.35 -6.83 15.03
C LEU A 294 2.99 -7.19 15.63
N THR A 295 2.20 -7.98 14.93
CA THR A 295 0.89 -8.48 15.40
C THR A 295 1.02 -9.24 16.72
N SER A 296 2.03 -10.09 16.84
CA SER A 296 2.30 -10.86 18.07
C SER A 296 2.67 -9.91 19.22
N LYS A 297 3.58 -8.96 18.96
CA LYS A 297 3.96 -7.90 19.91
C LYS A 297 2.75 -7.10 20.41
N TYR A 298 1.88 -6.65 19.50
CA TYR A 298 0.70 -5.87 19.89
C TYR A 298 -0.35 -6.70 20.62
N GLN A 299 -0.50 -7.99 20.28
CA GLN A 299 -1.39 -8.88 21.03
C GLN A 299 -0.94 -9.02 22.49
N GLU A 300 0.36 -9.16 22.74
CA GLU A 300 0.91 -9.18 24.11
C GLU A 300 0.62 -7.88 24.86
N GLN A 301 0.83 -6.73 24.21
CA GLN A 301 0.56 -5.42 24.81
C GLN A 301 -0.93 -5.21 25.13
N ILE A 302 -1.83 -5.61 24.23
CA ILE A 302 -3.28 -5.58 24.47
C ILE A 302 -3.65 -6.48 25.64
N ASN A 303 -3.11 -7.69 25.72
CA ASN A 303 -3.36 -8.63 26.81
C ASN A 303 -2.93 -8.05 28.17
N ILE A 304 -1.79 -7.35 28.22
CA ILE A 304 -1.32 -6.67 29.43
C ILE A 304 -2.31 -5.58 29.85
N ILE A 305 -2.74 -4.71 28.92
CA ILE A 305 -3.69 -3.63 29.23
C ILE A 305 -5.02 -4.20 29.74
N GLN A 306 -5.54 -5.23 29.08
CA GLN A 306 -6.79 -5.89 29.50
C GLN A 306 -6.66 -6.62 30.84
N GLY A 307 -5.51 -7.26 31.10
CA GLY A 307 -5.22 -7.91 32.37
C GLY A 307 -5.16 -6.92 33.54
N LEU A 308 -4.54 -5.75 33.31
CA LEU A 308 -4.48 -4.67 34.31
C LEU A 308 -5.87 -4.07 34.60
N ALA A 309 -6.72 -3.92 33.58
CA ALA A 309 -8.10 -3.44 33.77
C ALA A 309 -8.93 -4.40 34.65
N LYS A 310 -8.76 -5.73 34.46
CA LYS A 310 -9.41 -6.75 35.29
C LYS A 310 -8.85 -6.77 36.73
N GLY A 311 -7.54 -6.60 36.90
CA GLY A 311 -6.90 -6.53 38.22
C GLY A 311 -7.32 -5.32 39.05
N ASN A 312 -7.54 -4.15 38.43
CA ASN A 312 -8.06 -2.97 39.11
C ASN A 312 -9.54 -3.08 39.51
N GLN A 313 -10.33 -3.92 38.84
CA GLN A 313 -11.71 -4.21 39.23
C GLN A 313 -11.80 -5.14 40.45
N LEU A 314 -10.77 -5.95 40.70
CA LEU A 314 -10.68 -6.88 41.85
C LEU A 314 -10.19 -6.21 43.15
N LEU A 315 -9.72 -4.96 43.09
CA LEU A 315 -9.22 -4.20 44.26
C LEU A 315 -10.25 -3.19 44.82
N ILE A 316 -11.52 -3.26 44.38
CA ILE A 316 -12.62 -2.40 44.86
C ILE A 316 -13.69 -3.24 45.61
N PHE A 317 -13.27 -4.28 46.33
CA PHE A 317 -14.10 -4.97 47.32
C PHE A 317 -13.30 -5.25 48.60
#